data_AF-A0A536KRL0-F1
#
_entry.id   AF-A0A536KRL0-F1
#
_cell.length_a   1.000
_cell.length_b   1.000
_cell.length_c   1.000
_cell.angle_alpha   90.00
_cell.angle_beta   90.00
_cell.angle_gamma   90.00
#
_symmetry.space_group_name_H-M   'P 1'
#
loop_
_entity.id
_entity.type
_entity.pdbx_description
1 polymer ?
#
loop_
_entity_poly.entity_id
_entity_poly.type
_entity_poly.pdbx_seq_one_letter_code
_entity_poly.pdbx_strand_id
1 'polypeptide(L)'
;MIHRLQRAAADVLSRPAFYWVLAIVFALRGIFLTLVTPRRYDAEGMWEGARAYLVNPPHMYDAAANYLSRLHIIAPPGGLDAFVSPPPVAVLAIPVALLPRSVGVQVWTAIDAAALLLALILLDRVLATQNRLARPIFWVAAAYFPPLFADVSAGQRGGVMLGLAMASIWFERKRPALAGAVGGLAAAIKYYPAAMIIGPRPGHRIRYAIVLGVVAALVTAATFIPLGLGGALFYYQHVLVPSLGSYNPDCAYDSVRTLFMRTIGGEPFAVPSATGYEIVSSPLHFSAAALFISYASAVAFAVGAAWAAWRSGWNAAYGMSLGFALGALVPNEVWPYQWLPLLPLALIVIVRGIERRRWITLVLMCVFLLGFVRQPCELFFPNLWTIAGIGIFVLALWENRLFRAGVEQRGSKHGAQC
;
A
#
# COMPACT_ATOMS: atom_id res chain seq x y z
N MET A 1 17.34 22.53 37.25
CA MET A 1 15.98 22.20 36.73
C MET A 1 16.04 21.37 35.45
N ILE A 2 16.76 21.82 34.41
CA ILE A 2 16.90 21.12 33.11
C ILE A 2 17.33 19.65 33.25
N HIS A 3 18.33 19.36 34.08
CA HIS A 3 18.81 17.99 34.24
C HIS A 3 17.79 17.04 34.89
N ARG A 4 16.92 17.54 35.77
CA ARG A 4 15.81 16.74 36.35
C ARG A 4 14.74 16.44 35.29
N LEU A 5 14.42 17.42 34.43
CA LEU A 5 13.50 17.24 33.31
C LEU A 5 14.05 16.23 32.28
N GLN A 6 15.34 16.29 31.96
CA GLN A 6 15.98 15.32 31.07
C GLN A 6 15.91 13.89 31.60
N ARG A 7 16.16 13.69 32.91
CA ARG A 7 16.04 12.36 33.54
C ARG A 7 14.60 11.86 33.54
N ALA A 8 13.64 12.74 33.85
CA ALA A 8 12.22 12.39 33.83
C ALA A 8 11.75 12.03 32.40
N ALA A 9 12.18 12.80 31.40
CA ALA A 9 11.89 12.50 29.99
C ALA A 9 12.51 11.18 29.55
N ALA A 10 13.78 10.92 29.90
CA ALA A 10 14.45 9.66 29.59
C ALA A 10 13.77 8.45 30.25
N ASP A 11 13.32 8.60 31.50
CA ASP A 11 12.55 7.57 32.20
C ASP A 11 11.23 7.28 31.48
N VAL A 12 10.42 8.30 31.18
CA VAL A 12 9.15 8.12 30.47
C VAL A 12 9.34 7.53 29.06
N LEU A 13 10.25 8.09 28.27
CA LEU A 13 10.49 7.69 26.88
C LEU A 13 11.19 6.33 26.76
N SER A 14 11.73 5.78 27.85
CA SER A 14 12.30 4.43 27.87
C SER A 14 11.32 3.35 28.32
N ARG A 15 10.10 3.72 28.74
CA ARG A 15 9.07 2.77 29.21
C ARG A 15 8.25 2.20 28.04
N PRO A 16 8.26 0.88 27.80
CA PRO A 16 7.43 0.25 26.76
C PRO A 16 5.93 0.53 26.91
N ALA A 17 5.44 0.62 28.15
CA ALA A 17 4.04 0.88 28.47
C ALA A 17 3.53 2.21 27.88
N PHE A 18 4.39 3.25 27.84
CA PHE A 18 4.05 4.54 27.25
C PHE A 18 3.67 4.40 25.77
N TYR A 19 4.46 3.64 25.00
CA TYR A 19 4.21 3.42 23.58
C TYR A 19 3.02 2.51 23.32
N TRP A 20 2.76 1.51 24.17
CA TRP A 20 1.53 0.73 24.07
C TRP A 20 0.28 1.59 24.28
N VAL A 21 0.30 2.48 25.28
CA VAL A 21 -0.80 3.44 25.50
C VAL A 21 -0.96 4.35 24.29
N LEU A 22 0.13 4.87 23.73
CA LEU A 22 0.09 5.72 22.54
C LEU A 22 -0.50 4.98 21.31
N ALA A 23 -0.11 3.72 21.11
CA ALA A 23 -0.65 2.89 20.04
C ALA A 23 -2.17 2.69 20.21
N ILE A 24 -2.64 2.44 21.44
CA ILE A 24 -4.07 2.32 21.75
C ILE A 24 -4.79 3.64 21.46
N VAL A 25 -4.25 4.78 21.88
CA VAL A 25 -4.86 6.10 21.64
C VAL A 25 -5.02 6.37 20.13
N PHE A 26 -3.98 6.12 19.33
CA PHE A 26 -4.08 6.29 17.88
C PHE A 26 -5.05 5.29 17.23
N ALA A 27 -5.03 4.03 17.66
CA ALA A 27 -5.95 3.02 17.16
C ALA A 27 -7.41 3.37 17.48
N LEU A 28 -7.72 3.83 18.70
CA LEU A 28 -9.06 4.23 19.11
C LEU A 28 -9.58 5.42 18.29
N ARG A 29 -8.72 6.41 17.99
CA ARG A 29 -9.06 7.52 17.09
C ARG A 29 -9.50 6.98 15.72
N GLY A 30 -8.73 6.05 15.15
CA GLY A 30 -9.05 5.44 13.86
C GLY A 30 -10.31 4.59 13.87
N ILE A 31 -10.54 3.80 14.92
CA ILE A 31 -11.76 3.02 15.12
C ILE A 31 -12.98 3.95 15.21
N PHE A 32 -12.90 5.00 16.02
CA PHE A 32 -13.99 5.96 16.15
C PHE A 32 -14.34 6.59 14.80
N LEU A 33 -13.35 7.10 14.07
CA LEU A 33 -13.55 7.67 12.73
C LEU A 33 -14.19 6.65 11.77
N THR A 34 -13.77 5.38 11.84
CA THR A 34 -14.33 4.31 11.01
C THR A 34 -15.79 4.02 11.36
N LEU A 35 -16.16 4.00 12.65
CA LEU A 35 -17.51 3.69 13.12
C LEU A 35 -18.52 4.80 12.81
N VAL A 36 -18.08 6.06 12.80
CA VAL A 36 -18.95 7.19 12.48
C VAL A 36 -19.10 7.45 10.99
N THR A 37 -18.32 6.78 10.13
CA THR A 37 -18.46 6.87 8.68
C THR A 37 -19.81 6.28 8.24
N PRO A 38 -20.76 7.11 7.76
CA PRO A 38 -22.14 6.68 7.55
C PRO A 38 -22.30 5.77 6.33
N ARG A 39 -21.39 5.88 5.36
CA ARG A 39 -21.46 5.16 4.08
C ARG A 39 -20.06 4.87 3.55
N ARG A 40 -19.88 3.69 2.95
CA ARG A 40 -18.60 3.22 2.39
C ARG A 40 -18.75 2.92 0.91
N TYR A 41 -18.54 3.94 0.09
CA TYR A 41 -18.80 3.89 -1.34
C TYR A 41 -17.95 2.85 -2.07
N ASP A 42 -16.70 2.62 -1.67
CA ASP A 42 -15.89 1.60 -2.34
C ASP A 42 -16.35 0.18 -2.03
N ALA A 43 -16.74 -0.10 -0.78
CA ALA A 43 -17.33 -1.38 -0.41
C ALA A 43 -18.65 -1.64 -1.15
N GLU A 44 -19.45 -0.59 -1.35
CA GLU A 44 -20.64 -0.67 -2.20
C GLU A 44 -20.29 -1.02 -3.65
N GLY A 45 -19.25 -0.40 -4.21
CA GLY A 45 -18.74 -0.75 -5.54
C GLY A 45 -18.28 -2.21 -5.63
N MET A 46 -17.61 -2.74 -4.60
CA MET A 46 -17.25 -4.17 -4.56
C MET A 46 -18.48 -5.08 -4.53
N TRP A 47 -19.50 -4.71 -3.76
CA TRP A 47 -20.77 -5.44 -3.70
C TRP A 47 -21.47 -5.43 -5.08
N GLU A 48 -21.57 -4.27 -5.72
CA GLU A 48 -22.18 -4.12 -7.05
C GLU A 48 -21.43 -4.93 -8.12
N GLY A 49 -20.10 -4.84 -8.17
CA GLY A 49 -19.29 -5.60 -9.12
C GLY A 49 -19.43 -7.10 -8.96
N ALA A 50 -19.43 -7.60 -7.72
CA ALA A 50 -19.66 -9.01 -7.43
C ALA A 50 -21.09 -9.46 -7.75
N ARG A 51 -22.09 -8.62 -7.50
CA ARG A 51 -23.48 -8.91 -7.86
C ARG A 51 -23.66 -8.98 -9.38
N ALA A 52 -23.07 -8.04 -10.12
CA ALA A 52 -23.09 -8.04 -11.57
C ALA A 52 -22.39 -9.27 -12.17
N TYR A 53 -21.26 -9.69 -11.57
CA TYR A 53 -20.57 -10.91 -11.97
C TYR A 53 -21.43 -12.18 -11.81
N LEU A 54 -22.28 -12.24 -10.79
CA LEU A 54 -23.18 -13.38 -10.56
C LEU A 54 -24.41 -13.38 -11.48
N VAL A 55 -24.93 -12.20 -11.82
CA VAL A 55 -26.25 -12.08 -12.49
C VAL A 55 -26.11 -11.89 -13.99
N ASN A 56 -25.14 -11.10 -14.46
CA ASN A 56 -24.93 -10.84 -15.88
C ASN A 56 -23.43 -10.58 -16.19
N PRO A 57 -22.56 -11.60 -16.06
CA PRO A 57 -21.12 -11.41 -16.13
C PRO A 57 -20.60 -10.79 -17.45
N PRO A 58 -21.11 -11.13 -18.65
CA PRO A 58 -20.62 -10.52 -19.90
C PRO A 58 -20.82 -9.00 -19.98
N HIS A 59 -21.78 -8.44 -19.24
CA HIS A 59 -22.18 -7.03 -19.27
C HIS A 59 -21.83 -6.27 -17.99
N MET A 60 -21.06 -6.87 -17.08
CA MET A 60 -20.76 -6.25 -15.77
C MET A 60 -20.00 -4.91 -15.87
N TYR A 61 -19.39 -4.62 -17.03
CA TYR A 61 -18.57 -3.45 -17.26
C TYR A 61 -19.21 -2.37 -18.13
N ASP A 62 -20.44 -2.58 -18.62
CA ASP A 62 -21.10 -1.67 -19.57
C ASP A 62 -21.26 -0.26 -18.99
N ALA A 63 -21.64 -0.17 -17.70
CA ALA A 63 -21.78 1.09 -16.99
C ALA A 63 -20.45 1.86 -16.88
N ALA A 64 -19.38 1.16 -16.51
CA ALA A 64 -18.05 1.76 -16.37
C ALA A 64 -17.48 2.21 -17.72
N ALA A 65 -17.64 1.38 -18.76
CA ALA A 65 -17.24 1.71 -20.12
C ALA A 65 -17.97 2.96 -20.65
N ASN A 66 -19.28 3.05 -20.44
CA ASN A 66 -20.07 4.22 -20.85
C ASN A 66 -19.73 5.49 -20.04
N TYR A 67 -19.34 5.36 -18.78
CA TYR A 67 -18.89 6.51 -18.00
C TYR A 67 -17.52 7.00 -18.50
N LEU A 68 -16.55 6.09 -18.64
CA LEU A 68 -15.21 6.37 -19.14
C LEU A 68 -15.22 6.98 -20.55
N SER A 69 -16.05 6.46 -21.46
CA SER A 69 -16.12 6.99 -22.83
C SER A 69 -16.68 8.40 -22.91
N ARG A 70 -17.59 8.78 -22.01
CA ARG A 70 -18.20 10.11 -21.97
C ARG A 70 -17.32 11.13 -21.26
N LEU A 71 -16.74 10.75 -20.12
CA LEU A 71 -16.12 11.70 -19.20
C LEU A 71 -14.60 11.57 -19.12
N HIS A 72 -14.01 10.51 -19.66
CA HIS A 72 -12.56 10.25 -19.65
C HIS A 72 -11.93 10.22 -18.24
N ILE A 73 -12.76 10.02 -17.22
CA ILE A 73 -12.38 9.88 -15.81
C ILE A 73 -13.07 8.64 -15.22
N ILE A 74 -12.48 8.07 -14.18
CA ILE A 74 -13.12 7.00 -13.41
C ILE A 74 -14.28 7.60 -12.61
N ALA A 75 -15.42 6.91 -12.58
CA ALA A 75 -16.60 7.39 -11.87
C ALA A 75 -16.34 7.48 -10.35
N PRO A 76 -17.00 8.40 -9.64
CA PRO A 76 -17.00 8.42 -8.19
C PRO A 76 -17.46 7.07 -7.63
N PRO A 77 -16.87 6.59 -6.51
CA PRO A 77 -17.16 5.28 -5.98
C PRO A 77 -18.63 5.13 -5.54
N GLY A 78 -19.14 3.90 -5.52
CA GLY A 78 -20.49 3.57 -5.00
C GLY A 78 -21.41 2.85 -5.98
N GLY A 79 -21.09 2.87 -7.27
CA GLY A 79 -21.87 2.23 -8.33
C GLY A 79 -21.04 1.30 -9.22
N LEU A 80 -21.72 0.62 -10.14
CA LEU A 80 -21.10 -0.27 -11.11
C LEU A 80 -20.28 0.49 -12.17
N ASP A 81 -20.60 1.76 -12.40
CA ASP A 81 -19.83 2.69 -13.23
C ASP A 81 -18.43 2.99 -12.68
N ALA A 82 -18.23 2.87 -11.37
CA ALA A 82 -16.91 2.99 -10.72
C ALA A 82 -16.15 1.65 -10.66
N PHE A 83 -16.80 0.53 -11.00
CA PHE A 83 -16.17 -0.79 -10.91
C PHE A 83 -15.28 -1.06 -12.13
N VAL A 84 -14.03 -0.60 -12.05
CA VAL A 84 -12.99 -0.80 -13.07
C VAL A 84 -11.98 -1.90 -12.70
N SER A 85 -12.20 -2.58 -11.57
CA SER A 85 -11.31 -3.63 -11.08
C SER A 85 -11.46 -4.92 -11.91
N PRO A 86 -10.41 -5.74 -12.03
CA PRO A 86 -10.49 -6.97 -12.81
C PRO A 86 -11.40 -8.02 -12.11
N PRO A 87 -11.90 -9.02 -12.85
CA PRO A 87 -12.81 -10.06 -12.34
C PRO A 87 -12.38 -10.80 -11.05
N PRO A 88 -11.08 -11.03 -10.76
CA PRO A 88 -10.69 -11.61 -9.46
C PRO A 88 -11.20 -10.82 -8.25
N VAL A 89 -11.34 -9.50 -8.38
CA VAL A 89 -11.88 -8.65 -7.32
C VAL A 89 -13.38 -8.89 -7.12
N ALA A 90 -14.14 -9.02 -8.21
CA ALA A 90 -15.56 -9.35 -8.14
C ALA A 90 -15.77 -10.73 -7.50
N VAL A 91 -14.97 -11.72 -7.88
CA VAL A 91 -15.03 -13.08 -7.31
C VAL A 91 -14.70 -13.09 -5.82
N LEU A 92 -13.69 -12.32 -5.39
CA LEU A 92 -13.34 -12.16 -3.98
C LEU A 92 -14.53 -11.62 -3.15
N ALA A 93 -15.34 -10.73 -3.73
CA ALA A 93 -16.49 -10.12 -3.06
C ALA A 93 -17.81 -10.92 -3.21
N ILE A 94 -17.83 -12.06 -3.91
CA ILE A 94 -19.04 -12.91 -4.04
C ILE A 94 -19.66 -13.25 -2.68
N PRO A 95 -18.93 -13.74 -1.66
CA PRO A 95 -19.55 -14.13 -0.39
C PRO A 95 -20.32 -13.00 0.28
N VAL A 96 -19.85 -11.75 0.15
CA VAL A 96 -20.54 -10.57 0.70
C VAL A 96 -21.67 -10.06 -0.19
N ALA A 97 -21.59 -10.29 -1.51
CA ALA A 97 -22.64 -9.92 -2.46
C ALA A 97 -23.88 -10.83 -2.42
N LEU A 98 -23.79 -11.96 -1.72
CA LEU A 98 -24.94 -12.83 -1.42
C LEU A 98 -25.81 -12.26 -0.28
N LEU A 99 -25.28 -11.32 0.51
CA LEU A 99 -26.00 -10.66 1.59
C LEU A 99 -26.70 -9.38 1.08
N PRO A 100 -27.75 -8.89 1.77
CA PRO A 100 -28.30 -7.56 1.51
C PRO A 100 -27.18 -6.51 1.54
N ARG A 101 -27.19 -5.55 0.60
CA ARG A 101 -26.10 -4.57 0.40
C ARG A 101 -25.63 -3.90 1.70
N SER A 102 -26.55 -3.46 2.54
CA SER A 102 -26.22 -2.83 3.83
C SER A 102 -25.42 -3.74 4.77
N VAL A 103 -25.73 -5.05 4.78
CA VAL A 103 -25.01 -6.06 5.58
C VAL A 103 -23.70 -6.43 4.89
N GLY A 104 -23.73 -6.69 3.59
CA GLY A 104 -22.56 -7.06 2.79
C GLY A 104 -21.42 -6.04 2.90
N VAL A 105 -21.75 -4.74 2.86
CA VAL A 105 -20.79 -3.64 3.03
C VAL A 105 -20.10 -3.68 4.41
N GLN A 106 -20.86 -3.92 5.48
CA GLN A 106 -20.28 -3.99 6.83
C GLN A 106 -19.42 -5.24 7.01
N VAL A 107 -19.88 -6.39 6.50
CA VAL A 107 -19.12 -7.65 6.54
C VAL A 107 -17.84 -7.54 5.74
N TRP A 108 -17.88 -6.96 4.54
CA TRP A 108 -16.69 -6.69 3.73
C TRP A 108 -15.66 -5.85 4.49
N THR A 109 -16.12 -4.74 5.07
CA THR A 109 -15.26 -3.84 5.86
C THR A 109 -14.62 -4.57 7.04
N ALA A 110 -15.39 -5.42 7.74
CA ALA A 110 -14.87 -6.20 8.86
C ALA A 110 -13.84 -7.25 8.42
N ILE A 111 -14.06 -7.92 7.28
CA ILE A 111 -13.09 -8.86 6.69
C ILE A 111 -11.79 -8.15 6.37
N ASP A 112 -11.86 -7.00 5.70
CA ASP A 112 -10.67 -6.24 5.31
C ASP A 112 -9.90 -5.73 6.54
N ALA A 113 -10.59 -5.16 7.54
CA ALA A 113 -9.97 -4.74 8.79
C ALA A 113 -9.32 -5.91 9.57
N ALA A 114 -9.96 -7.08 9.60
CA ALA A 114 -9.41 -8.28 10.23
C ALA A 114 -8.18 -8.79 9.48
N ALA A 115 -8.20 -8.78 8.14
CA ALA A 115 -7.07 -9.15 7.31
C ALA A 115 -5.89 -8.19 7.50
N LEU A 116 -6.17 -6.89 7.64
CA LEU A 116 -5.18 -5.87 7.94
C LEU A 116 -4.49 -6.12 9.29
N LEU A 117 -5.27 -6.38 10.35
CA LEU A 117 -4.73 -6.71 11.67
C LEU A 117 -3.89 -7.98 11.63
N LEU A 118 -4.38 -9.02 10.95
CA LEU A 118 -3.63 -10.26 10.76
C LEU A 118 -2.30 -10.01 10.03
N ALA A 119 -2.29 -9.14 9.03
CA ALA A 119 -1.08 -8.78 8.30
C ALA A 119 -0.05 -8.11 9.23
N LEU A 120 -0.47 -7.18 10.09
CA LEU A 120 0.40 -6.54 11.09
C LEU A 120 0.94 -7.56 12.10
N ILE A 121 0.11 -8.49 12.58
CA ILE A 121 0.54 -9.57 13.46
C ILE A 121 1.58 -10.46 12.77
N LEU A 122 1.34 -10.85 11.52
CA LEU A 122 2.29 -11.64 10.74
C LEU A 122 3.60 -10.89 10.56
N LEU A 123 3.56 -9.60 10.24
CA LEU A 123 4.77 -8.79 10.07
C LEU A 123 5.58 -8.64 11.37
N ASP A 124 4.92 -8.36 12.50
CA ASP A 124 5.55 -8.34 13.83
C ASP A 124 6.26 -9.67 14.12
N ARG A 125 5.62 -10.79 13.78
CA ARG A 125 6.19 -12.14 13.91
C ARG A 125 7.34 -12.39 12.93
N VAL A 126 7.29 -11.89 11.69
CA VAL A 126 8.40 -11.97 10.72
C VAL A 126 9.62 -11.22 11.25
N LEU A 127 9.41 -10.05 11.84
CA LEU A 127 10.47 -9.22 12.40
C LEU A 127 11.14 -9.88 13.60
N ALA A 128 10.35 -10.54 14.45
CA ALA A 128 10.78 -11.31 15.62
C ALA A 128 11.73 -10.51 16.54
N THR A 129 11.47 -9.21 16.69
CA THR A 129 12.31 -8.32 17.51
C THR A 129 12.25 -8.72 18.99
N GLN A 130 13.41 -8.68 19.65
CA GLN A 130 13.53 -8.85 21.10
C GLN A 130 13.72 -7.50 21.83
N ASN A 131 13.77 -6.41 21.07
CA ASN A 131 13.96 -5.08 21.64
C ASN A 131 12.66 -4.61 22.30
N ARG A 132 12.74 -4.25 23.59
CA ARG A 132 11.61 -3.85 24.43
C ARG A 132 10.83 -2.64 23.89
N LEU A 133 11.49 -1.75 23.15
CA LEU A 133 10.87 -0.54 22.58
C LEU A 133 10.45 -0.73 21.13
N ALA A 134 11.17 -1.54 20.35
CA ALA A 134 10.89 -1.69 18.92
C ALA A 134 9.48 -2.26 18.67
N ARG A 135 9.05 -3.23 19.47
CA ARG A 135 7.73 -3.85 19.31
C ARG A 135 6.56 -2.89 19.64
N PRO A 136 6.53 -2.19 20.79
CA PRO A 136 5.52 -1.14 21.01
C PRO A 136 5.54 -0.05 19.93
N ILE A 137 6.73 0.41 19.51
CA ILE A 137 6.84 1.49 18.51
C ILE A 137 6.38 1.03 17.12
N PHE A 138 6.55 -0.24 16.77
CA PHE A 138 5.94 -0.84 15.57
C PHE A 138 4.42 -0.61 15.56
N TRP A 139 3.76 -0.89 16.69
CA TRP A 139 2.31 -0.70 16.81
C TRP A 139 1.91 0.78 16.85
N VAL A 140 2.72 1.66 17.45
CA VAL A 140 2.50 3.11 17.38
C VAL A 140 2.55 3.60 15.92
N ALA A 141 3.59 3.22 15.18
CA ALA A 141 3.77 3.64 13.80
C ALA A 141 2.64 3.11 12.90
N ALA A 142 2.24 1.84 13.08
CA ALA A 142 1.10 1.27 12.37
C ALA A 142 -0.21 1.99 12.72
N ALA A 143 -0.49 2.20 14.01
CA ALA A 143 -1.69 2.88 14.48
C ALA A 143 -1.72 4.38 14.15
N TYR A 144 -0.58 4.99 13.86
CA TYR A 144 -0.51 6.37 13.36
C TYR A 144 -0.79 6.44 11.86
N PHE A 145 -0.35 5.46 11.07
CA PHE A 145 -0.26 5.51 9.60
C PHE A 145 -1.61 5.77 8.92
N PRO A 146 -1.91 6.99 8.45
CA PRO A 146 -3.25 7.36 7.96
C PRO A 146 -3.79 6.52 6.79
N PRO A 147 -2.98 6.06 5.82
CA PRO A 147 -3.45 5.17 4.76
C PRO A 147 -4.13 3.89 5.27
N LEU A 148 -3.74 3.37 6.44
CA LEU A 148 -4.36 2.21 7.08
C LEU A 148 -5.84 2.46 7.38
N PHE A 149 -6.17 3.64 7.92
CA PHE A 149 -7.54 3.99 8.26
C PHE A 149 -8.34 4.48 7.06
N ALA A 150 -7.67 5.12 6.09
CA ALA A 150 -8.30 5.48 4.83
C ALA A 150 -8.83 4.22 4.11
N ASP A 151 -8.09 3.11 4.14
CA ASP A 151 -8.48 1.83 3.54
C ASP A 151 -9.77 1.28 4.18
N VAL A 152 -9.78 1.16 5.51
CA VAL A 152 -10.94 0.64 6.24
C VAL A 152 -12.15 1.59 6.15
N SER A 153 -11.93 2.90 6.27
CA SER A 153 -13.02 3.89 6.20
C SER A 153 -13.65 3.94 4.81
N ALA A 154 -12.85 3.82 3.76
CA ALA A 154 -13.34 3.76 2.38
C ALA A 154 -14.08 2.45 2.09
N GLY A 155 -13.75 1.36 2.81
CA GLY A 155 -14.29 0.03 2.54
C GLY A 155 -13.53 -0.66 1.41
N GLN A 156 -12.21 -0.48 1.38
CA GLN A 156 -11.33 -0.96 0.33
C GLN A 156 -10.93 -2.43 0.54
N ARG A 157 -9.88 -2.86 -0.16
CA ARG A 157 -9.35 -4.23 -0.16
C ARG A 157 -7.88 -4.31 0.25
N GLY A 158 -7.34 -3.21 0.77
CA GLY A 158 -5.92 -3.08 1.09
C GLY A 158 -5.51 -4.01 2.22
N GLY A 159 -6.35 -4.22 3.22
CA GLY A 159 -6.17 -5.19 4.29
C GLY A 159 -6.01 -6.62 3.78
N VAL A 160 -6.90 -7.07 2.88
CA VAL A 160 -6.80 -8.39 2.24
C VAL A 160 -5.49 -8.52 1.45
N MET A 161 -5.16 -7.51 0.65
CA MET A 161 -3.92 -7.49 -0.14
C MET A 161 -2.66 -7.53 0.74
N LEU A 162 -2.65 -6.75 1.82
CA LEU A 162 -1.55 -6.70 2.78
C LEU A 162 -1.42 -8.04 3.53
N GLY A 163 -2.54 -8.66 3.91
CA GLY A 163 -2.57 -10.00 4.52
C GLY A 163 -1.94 -11.06 3.63
N LEU A 164 -2.32 -11.11 2.35
CA LEU A 164 -1.71 -12.03 1.38
C LEU A 164 -0.22 -11.72 1.18
N ALA A 165 0.18 -10.45 1.08
CA ALA A 165 1.58 -10.07 0.96
C ALA A 165 2.40 -10.52 2.18
N MET A 166 1.92 -10.29 3.40
CA MET A 166 2.63 -10.70 4.62
C MET A 166 2.68 -12.22 4.78
N ALA A 167 1.61 -12.93 4.39
CA ALA A 167 1.61 -14.39 4.33
C ALA A 167 2.63 -14.92 3.29
N SER A 168 2.74 -14.28 2.13
CA SER A 168 3.75 -14.60 1.12
C SER A 168 5.17 -14.43 1.68
N ILE A 169 5.46 -13.31 2.34
CA ILE A 169 6.75 -13.08 3.03
C ILE A 169 7.02 -14.13 4.11
N TRP A 170 6.02 -14.47 4.92
CA TRP A 170 6.14 -15.48 5.97
C TRP A 170 6.50 -16.86 5.41
N PHE A 171 5.82 -17.28 4.33
CA PHE A 171 6.08 -18.57 3.70
C PHE A 171 7.41 -18.64 2.95
N GLU A 172 7.93 -17.50 2.46
CA GLU A 172 9.17 -17.46 1.68
C GLU A 172 10.32 -18.18 2.40
N ARG A 173 10.37 -18.10 3.73
CA ARG A 173 11.45 -18.69 4.52
C ARG A 173 11.61 -20.20 4.32
N LYS A 174 10.52 -20.94 4.13
CA LYS A 174 10.50 -22.42 4.15
C LYS A 174 9.77 -23.05 2.96
N ARG A 175 8.81 -22.34 2.35
CA ARG A 175 7.90 -22.86 1.33
C ARG A 175 7.78 -21.87 0.16
N PRO A 176 8.83 -21.71 -0.67
CA PRO A 176 8.86 -20.70 -1.73
C PRO A 176 7.75 -20.87 -2.78
N ALA A 177 7.30 -22.10 -3.05
CA ALA A 177 6.15 -22.33 -3.94
C ALA A 177 4.84 -21.79 -3.33
N LEU A 178 4.56 -22.09 -2.06
CA LEU A 178 3.38 -21.55 -1.38
C LEU A 178 3.45 -20.03 -1.24
N ALA A 179 4.63 -19.48 -0.96
CA ALA A 179 4.85 -18.03 -0.96
C ALA A 179 4.52 -17.41 -2.32
N GLY A 180 4.99 -18.02 -3.41
CA GLY A 180 4.68 -17.61 -4.78
C GLY A 180 3.18 -17.69 -5.05
N ALA A 181 2.51 -18.78 -4.67
CA ALA A 181 1.08 -18.96 -4.87
C ALA A 181 0.25 -17.88 -4.15
N VAL A 182 0.55 -17.60 -2.88
CA VAL A 182 -0.11 -16.54 -2.11
C VAL A 182 0.17 -15.16 -2.72
N GLY A 183 1.41 -14.92 -3.17
CA GLY A 183 1.77 -13.69 -3.90
C GLY A 183 1.04 -13.56 -5.25
N GLY A 184 0.80 -14.68 -5.93
CA GLY A 184 0.04 -14.74 -7.19
C GLY A 184 -1.44 -14.44 -7.00
N LEU A 185 -2.04 -14.94 -5.91
CA LEU A 185 -3.41 -14.57 -5.51
C LEU A 185 -3.52 -13.06 -5.26
N ALA A 186 -2.57 -12.48 -4.53
CA ALA A 186 -2.53 -11.03 -4.30
C ALA A 186 -2.39 -10.25 -5.61
N ALA A 187 -1.51 -10.70 -6.51
CA ALA A 187 -1.26 -10.08 -7.80
C ALA A 187 -2.46 -10.15 -8.77
N ALA A 188 -3.29 -11.19 -8.68
CA ALA A 188 -4.52 -11.29 -9.46
C ALA A 188 -5.59 -10.28 -9.03
N ILE A 189 -5.66 -9.95 -7.73
CA ILE A 189 -6.59 -8.95 -7.19
C ILE A 189 -6.20 -7.54 -7.64
N LYS A 190 -4.89 -7.24 -7.66
CA LYS A 190 -4.33 -5.99 -8.19
C LYS A 190 -2.85 -6.24 -8.48
N TYR A 191 -2.33 -5.67 -9.56
CA TYR A 191 -1.06 -6.11 -10.16
C TYR A 191 0.20 -5.86 -9.31
N TYR A 192 0.24 -4.85 -8.45
CA TYR A 192 1.48 -4.41 -7.80
C TYR A 192 2.18 -5.43 -6.86
N PRO A 193 1.50 -6.37 -6.16
CA PRO A 193 2.17 -7.42 -5.40
C PRO A 193 3.04 -8.33 -6.28
N ALA A 194 2.85 -8.34 -7.61
CA ALA A 194 3.77 -9.04 -8.51
C ALA A 194 5.22 -8.54 -8.36
N ALA A 195 5.42 -7.26 -8.04
CA ALA A 195 6.76 -6.69 -7.82
C ALA A 195 7.48 -7.28 -6.59
N MET A 196 6.80 -8.03 -5.73
CA MET A 196 7.44 -8.77 -4.63
C MET A 196 8.49 -9.77 -5.13
N ILE A 197 8.48 -10.18 -6.42
CA ILE A 197 9.54 -11.02 -7.03
C ILE A 197 10.96 -10.46 -6.90
N ILE A 198 11.11 -9.17 -6.60
CA ILE A 198 12.40 -8.51 -6.35
C ILE A 198 13.10 -9.10 -5.11
N GLY A 199 12.31 -9.47 -4.10
CA GLY A 199 12.79 -9.73 -2.75
C GLY A 199 13.27 -11.14 -2.39
N PRO A 200 12.72 -12.24 -2.93
CA PRO A 200 13.02 -13.58 -2.45
C PRO A 200 14.50 -13.90 -2.50
N ARG A 201 14.91 -14.82 -1.62
CA ARG A 201 16.29 -15.31 -1.56
C ARG A 201 16.70 -15.91 -2.90
N PRO A 202 18.00 -15.86 -3.27
CA PRO A 202 18.46 -16.35 -4.57
C PRO A 202 18.02 -17.78 -4.88
N GLY A 203 18.15 -18.70 -3.93
CA GLY A 203 17.73 -20.10 -4.11
C GLY A 203 16.21 -20.32 -4.20
N HIS A 204 15.40 -19.32 -3.86
CA HIS A 204 13.94 -19.39 -3.89
C HIS A 204 13.31 -18.64 -5.06
N ARG A 205 14.04 -17.66 -5.64
CA ARG A 205 13.50 -16.66 -6.55
C ARG A 205 12.81 -17.24 -7.78
N ILE A 206 13.46 -18.16 -8.49
CA ILE A 206 12.90 -18.72 -9.73
C ILE A 206 11.61 -19.47 -9.42
N ARG A 207 11.63 -20.35 -8.41
CA ARG A 207 10.44 -21.11 -8.00
C ARG A 207 9.32 -20.19 -7.52
N TYR A 208 9.64 -19.19 -6.72
CA TYR A 208 8.66 -18.18 -6.27
C TYR A 208 8.03 -17.46 -7.47
N ALA A 209 8.85 -16.95 -8.40
CA ALA A 209 8.39 -16.14 -9.53
C ALA A 209 7.54 -16.96 -10.50
N ILE A 210 7.93 -18.20 -10.82
CA ILE A 210 7.15 -19.09 -11.67
C ILE A 210 5.80 -19.37 -11.03
N VAL A 211 5.76 -19.77 -9.75
CA VAL A 211 4.49 -20.11 -9.11
C VAL A 211 3.60 -18.87 -8.94
N LEU A 212 4.17 -17.71 -8.63
CA LEU A 212 3.43 -16.44 -8.62
C LEU A 212 2.79 -16.16 -9.97
N GLY A 213 3.57 -16.23 -11.05
CA GLY A 213 3.09 -15.98 -12.41
C GLY A 213 1.98 -16.95 -12.82
N VAL A 214 2.19 -18.25 -12.57
CA VAL A 214 1.21 -19.29 -12.88
C VAL A 214 -0.08 -19.07 -12.09
N VAL A 215 -0.03 -18.85 -10.78
CA VAL A 215 -1.24 -18.64 -9.98
C VAL A 215 -1.95 -17.35 -10.36
N ALA A 216 -1.22 -16.25 -10.56
CA ALA A 216 -1.82 -14.99 -11.00
C ALA A 216 -2.54 -15.16 -12.35
N ALA A 217 -1.89 -15.83 -13.32
CA ALA A 217 -2.47 -16.10 -14.63
C ALA A 217 -3.69 -17.03 -14.54
N LEU A 218 -3.61 -18.13 -13.78
CA LEU A 218 -4.70 -19.09 -13.64
C LEU A 218 -5.92 -18.48 -12.96
N VAL A 219 -5.73 -17.73 -11.86
CA VAL A 219 -6.85 -17.06 -11.19
C VAL A 219 -7.46 -16.01 -12.08
N THR A 220 -6.64 -15.19 -12.74
CA THR A 220 -7.14 -14.20 -13.71
C THR A 220 -7.95 -14.90 -14.80
N ALA A 221 -7.35 -15.86 -15.53
CA ALA A 221 -8.01 -16.58 -16.60
C ALA A 221 -9.32 -17.25 -16.14
N ALA A 222 -9.31 -17.95 -15.01
CA ALA A 222 -10.49 -18.63 -14.47
C ALA A 222 -11.64 -17.64 -14.16
N THR A 223 -11.31 -16.48 -13.59
CA THR A 223 -12.31 -15.44 -13.27
C THR A 223 -12.81 -14.69 -14.50
N PHE A 224 -12.11 -14.75 -15.64
CA PHE A 224 -12.59 -14.20 -16.91
C PHE A 224 -13.52 -15.17 -17.67
N ILE A 225 -13.55 -16.47 -17.32
CA ILE A 225 -14.39 -17.47 -18.03
C ILE A 225 -15.86 -17.04 -18.10
N PRO A 226 -16.52 -16.59 -17.00
CA PRO A 226 -17.95 -16.26 -17.06
C PRO A 226 -18.29 -15.03 -17.93
N LEU A 227 -17.32 -14.17 -18.21
CA LEU A 227 -17.52 -13.01 -19.10
C LEU A 227 -17.58 -13.44 -20.57
N GLY A 228 -17.06 -14.63 -20.89
CA GLY A 228 -16.81 -15.07 -22.26
C GLY A 228 -15.71 -14.25 -22.96
N LEU A 229 -15.33 -14.67 -24.16
CA LEU A 229 -14.29 -13.98 -24.94
C LEU A 229 -14.68 -12.52 -25.27
N GLY A 230 -15.96 -12.30 -25.60
CA GLY A 230 -16.49 -10.97 -25.89
C GLY A 230 -16.41 -10.01 -24.70
N GLY A 231 -16.88 -10.43 -23.52
CA GLY A 231 -16.81 -9.62 -22.30
C GLY A 231 -15.37 -9.37 -21.82
N ALA A 232 -14.49 -10.37 -21.99
CA ALA A 232 -13.06 -10.21 -21.69
C ALA A 232 -12.38 -9.16 -22.59
N LEU A 233 -12.65 -9.22 -23.90
CA LEU A 233 -12.14 -8.24 -24.86
C LEU A 233 -12.72 -6.85 -24.59
N PHE A 234 -14.03 -6.78 -24.28
CA PHE A 234 -14.71 -5.54 -23.94
C PHE A 234 -14.08 -4.86 -22.72
N TYR A 235 -13.83 -5.60 -21.62
CA TYR A 235 -13.12 -5.07 -20.45
C TYR A 235 -11.77 -4.48 -20.83
N TYR A 236 -10.98 -5.19 -21.63
CA TYR A 236 -9.66 -4.71 -22.04
C TYR A 236 -9.74 -3.40 -22.84
N GLN A 237 -10.61 -3.37 -23.85
CA GLN A 237 -10.70 -2.26 -24.80
C GLN A 237 -11.41 -1.02 -24.24
N HIS A 238 -12.44 -1.21 -23.41
CA HIS A 238 -13.34 -0.14 -22.99
C HIS A 238 -13.24 0.22 -21.50
N VAL A 239 -12.50 -0.56 -20.69
CA VAL A 239 -12.30 -0.26 -19.26
C VAL A 239 -10.82 -0.18 -18.89
N LEU A 240 -10.04 -1.24 -19.11
CA LEU A 240 -8.65 -1.28 -18.65
C LEU A 240 -7.77 -0.24 -19.36
N VAL A 241 -7.74 -0.26 -20.70
CA VAL A 241 -6.90 0.68 -21.46
C VAL A 241 -7.34 2.15 -21.23
N PRO A 242 -8.64 2.49 -21.28
CA PRO A 242 -9.09 3.86 -20.98
C PRO A 242 -8.81 4.31 -19.55
N SER A 243 -8.97 3.44 -18.55
CA SER A 243 -8.73 3.82 -17.14
C SER A 243 -7.26 4.16 -16.87
N LEU A 244 -6.31 3.50 -17.53
CA LEU A 244 -4.88 3.81 -17.44
C LEU A 244 -4.51 5.23 -17.95
N GLY A 245 -5.33 5.78 -18.86
CA GLY A 245 -5.18 7.12 -19.42
C GLY A 245 -6.05 8.18 -18.74
N SER A 246 -6.83 7.81 -17.71
CA SER A 246 -7.69 8.75 -17.02
C SER A 246 -6.89 9.83 -16.27
N TYR A 247 -7.44 11.04 -16.24
CA TYR A 247 -6.89 12.16 -15.49
C TYR A 247 -7.95 12.63 -14.49
N ASN A 248 -7.57 12.84 -13.23
CA ASN A 248 -8.51 13.26 -12.21
C ASN A 248 -7.99 14.53 -11.49
N PRO A 249 -8.71 15.67 -11.57
CA PRO A 249 -8.32 16.86 -10.84
C PRO A 249 -8.53 16.74 -9.32
N ASP A 250 -9.16 15.67 -8.83
CA ASP A 250 -9.41 15.45 -7.41
C ASP A 250 -8.13 15.56 -6.56
N CYS A 251 -8.25 16.32 -5.46
CA CYS A 251 -7.18 16.52 -4.49
C CYS A 251 -6.71 15.23 -3.83
N ALA A 252 -7.56 14.22 -3.68
CA ALA A 252 -7.22 12.94 -3.05
C ALA A 252 -6.36 12.06 -3.96
N TYR A 253 -6.31 12.37 -5.26
CA TYR A 253 -5.51 11.65 -6.23
C TYR A 253 -4.06 12.16 -6.18
N ASP A 254 -3.13 11.39 -5.61
CA ASP A 254 -1.79 11.85 -5.23
C ASP A 254 -0.65 10.87 -5.60
N SER A 255 -0.43 10.62 -6.89
CA SER A 255 0.68 9.78 -7.38
C SER A 255 1.96 10.56 -7.73
N VAL A 256 3.07 9.82 -7.95
CA VAL A 256 4.32 10.38 -8.49
C VAL A 256 4.10 11.07 -9.85
N ARG A 257 3.22 10.52 -10.69
CA ARG A 257 2.82 11.16 -11.94
C ARG A 257 2.17 12.52 -11.67
N THR A 258 1.17 12.56 -10.79
CA THR A 258 0.47 13.82 -10.49
C THR A 258 1.37 14.85 -9.83
N LEU A 259 2.36 14.44 -9.03
CA LEU A 259 3.36 15.36 -8.49
C LEU A 259 4.03 16.15 -9.62
N PHE A 260 4.54 15.49 -10.66
CA PHE A 260 5.19 16.18 -11.77
C PHE A 260 4.19 16.87 -12.70
N MET A 261 3.07 16.22 -13.02
CA MET A 261 2.08 16.79 -13.94
C MET A 261 1.42 18.06 -13.36
N ARG A 262 1.17 18.13 -12.05
CA ARG A 262 0.60 19.33 -11.41
C ARG A 262 1.63 20.43 -11.19
N THR A 263 2.89 20.07 -10.86
CA THR A 263 3.92 21.08 -10.54
C THR A 263 4.55 21.71 -11.78
N ILE A 264 4.86 20.91 -12.79
CA ILE A 264 5.57 21.39 -13.99
C ILE A 264 4.85 21.07 -15.31
N GLY A 265 3.90 20.12 -15.29
CA GLY A 265 3.16 19.68 -16.49
C GLY A 265 1.91 20.49 -16.81
N GLY A 266 1.42 21.30 -15.87
CA GLY A 266 0.24 22.15 -16.03
C GLY A 266 -1.11 21.43 -15.87
N GLU A 267 -1.15 20.20 -15.34
CA GLU A 267 -2.43 19.52 -15.05
C GLU A 267 -3.17 20.26 -13.93
N PRO A 268 -4.48 20.54 -14.10
CA PRO A 268 -5.29 21.18 -13.08
C PRO A 268 -5.55 20.24 -11.90
N PHE A 269 -5.71 20.82 -10.72
CA PHE A 269 -6.05 20.07 -9.50
C PHE A 269 -6.86 20.92 -8.53
N ALA A 270 -7.67 20.25 -7.72
CA ALA A 270 -8.48 20.86 -6.68
C ALA A 270 -7.61 21.19 -5.45
N VAL A 271 -7.84 22.37 -4.87
CA VAL A 271 -7.30 22.77 -3.56
C VAL A 271 -8.42 23.32 -2.68
N PRO A 272 -8.30 23.22 -1.34
CA PRO A 272 -9.29 23.77 -0.42
C PRO A 272 -9.38 25.29 -0.52
N SER A 273 -10.60 25.82 -0.55
CA SER A 273 -10.90 27.26 -0.52
C SER A 273 -11.93 27.59 0.57
N ALA A 274 -12.16 28.89 0.83
CA ALA A 274 -13.10 29.32 1.88
C ALA A 274 -14.55 28.85 1.66
N THR A 275 -14.93 28.56 0.41
CA THR A 275 -16.29 28.16 0.02
C THR A 275 -16.37 26.72 -0.51
N GLY A 276 -15.30 25.93 -0.39
CA GLY A 276 -15.25 24.56 -0.89
C GLY A 276 -13.90 24.21 -1.51
N TYR A 277 -13.89 23.95 -2.81
CA TYR A 277 -12.67 23.65 -3.57
C TYR A 277 -12.54 24.58 -4.77
N GLU A 278 -11.33 24.99 -5.08
CA GLU A 278 -10.99 25.72 -6.30
C GLU A 278 -10.06 24.89 -7.18
N ILE A 279 -10.20 25.01 -8.49
CA ILE A 279 -9.33 24.33 -9.45
C ILE A 279 -8.18 25.27 -9.81
N VAL A 280 -6.96 24.83 -9.54
CA VAL A 280 -5.73 25.58 -9.83
C VAL A 280 -4.85 24.80 -10.78
N SER A 281 -3.94 25.49 -11.45
CA SER A 281 -2.92 24.89 -12.33
C SER A 281 -1.60 25.61 -12.14
N SER A 282 -0.49 24.87 -12.27
CA SER A 282 0.84 25.50 -12.33
C SER A 282 0.98 26.40 -13.55
N PRO A 283 1.71 27.53 -13.46
CA PRO A 283 2.05 28.36 -14.62
C PRO A 283 3.02 27.67 -15.59
N LEU A 284 3.62 26.54 -15.20
CA LEU A 284 4.52 25.75 -16.03
C LEU A 284 3.72 24.67 -16.77
N HIS A 285 3.94 24.55 -18.09
CA HIS A 285 3.20 23.63 -18.97
C HIS A 285 4.13 22.67 -19.74
N PHE A 286 5.15 22.14 -19.07
CA PHE A 286 6.10 21.18 -19.65
C PHE A 286 5.60 19.73 -19.51
N SER A 287 4.42 19.44 -20.05
CA SER A 287 3.74 18.14 -19.91
C SER A 287 4.59 16.95 -20.37
N ALA A 288 5.32 17.08 -21.48
CA ALA A 288 6.22 16.04 -21.98
C ALA A 288 7.38 15.76 -20.99
N ALA A 289 7.97 16.80 -20.41
CA ALA A 289 9.04 16.66 -19.42
C ALA A 289 8.50 16.06 -18.11
N ALA A 290 7.32 16.50 -17.66
CA ALA A 290 6.64 15.96 -16.49
C ALA A 290 6.37 14.45 -16.64
N LEU A 291 5.87 14.03 -17.81
CA LEU A 291 5.60 12.63 -18.11
C LEU A 291 6.90 11.81 -18.17
N PHE A 292 7.93 12.33 -18.83
CA PHE A 292 9.25 11.70 -18.88
C PHE A 292 9.82 11.47 -17.47
N ILE A 293 9.81 12.50 -16.61
CA ILE A 293 10.33 12.41 -15.25
C ILE A 293 9.49 11.44 -14.40
N SER A 294 8.18 11.38 -14.62
CA SER A 294 7.29 10.43 -13.94
C SER A 294 7.69 8.98 -14.24
N TYR A 295 7.87 8.63 -15.52
CA TYR A 295 8.29 7.28 -15.90
C TYR A 295 9.75 6.98 -15.56
N ALA A 296 10.65 7.95 -15.68
CA ALA A 296 12.03 7.83 -15.23
C ALA A 296 12.09 7.54 -13.72
N SER A 297 11.23 8.19 -12.93
CA SER A 297 11.10 7.94 -11.49
C SER A 297 10.61 6.52 -11.20
N ALA A 298 9.61 6.03 -11.94
CA ALA A 298 9.13 4.64 -11.80
C ALA A 298 10.25 3.61 -12.05
N VAL A 299 11.05 3.81 -13.11
CA VAL A 299 12.23 2.98 -13.40
C VAL A 299 13.26 3.10 -12.28
N ALA A 300 13.56 4.32 -11.82
CA ALA A 300 14.51 4.56 -10.74
C ALA A 300 14.08 3.86 -9.43
N PHE A 301 12.79 3.87 -9.08
CA PHE A 301 12.28 3.16 -7.91
C PHE A 301 12.42 1.64 -8.05
N ALA A 302 12.10 1.07 -9.21
CA ALA A 302 12.23 -0.36 -9.46
C ALA A 302 13.70 -0.82 -9.41
N VAL A 303 14.60 -0.07 -10.08
CA VAL A 303 16.05 -0.33 -10.05
C VAL A 303 16.60 -0.15 -8.64
N GLY A 304 16.18 0.91 -7.94
CA GLY A 304 16.54 1.19 -6.55
C GLY A 304 16.12 0.05 -5.62
N ALA A 305 14.88 -0.45 -5.73
CA ALA A 305 14.41 -1.61 -4.97
C ALA A 305 15.27 -2.85 -5.22
N ALA A 306 15.55 -3.18 -6.48
CA ALA A 306 16.39 -4.32 -6.84
C ALA A 306 17.82 -4.18 -6.29
N TRP A 307 18.41 -2.99 -6.43
CA TRP A 307 19.73 -2.66 -5.90
C TRP A 307 19.77 -2.79 -4.38
N ALA A 308 18.79 -2.24 -3.67
CA ALA A 308 18.74 -2.28 -2.22
C ALA A 308 18.47 -3.70 -1.70
N ALA A 309 17.61 -4.46 -2.36
CA ALA A 309 17.39 -5.88 -2.06
C ALA A 309 18.69 -6.68 -2.23
N TRP A 310 19.43 -6.47 -3.32
CA TRP A 310 20.75 -7.08 -3.52
C TRP A 310 21.74 -6.67 -2.42
N ARG A 311 21.85 -5.37 -2.12
CA ARG A 311 22.78 -4.85 -1.09
C ARG A 311 22.48 -5.33 0.32
N SER A 312 21.21 -5.62 0.60
CA SER A 312 20.78 -6.27 1.85
C SER A 312 21.18 -7.75 1.95
N GLY A 313 21.81 -8.33 0.92
CA GLY A 313 22.06 -9.77 0.85
C GLY A 313 20.79 -10.58 0.57
N TRP A 314 19.83 -9.98 -0.15
CA TRP A 314 18.53 -10.59 -0.47
C TRP A 314 17.75 -11.01 0.78
N ASN A 315 17.66 -10.09 1.75
CA ASN A 315 16.78 -10.28 2.89
C ASN A 315 15.32 -10.29 2.40
N ALA A 316 14.66 -11.45 2.45
CA ALA A 316 13.34 -11.62 1.86
C ALA A 316 12.28 -10.68 2.42
N ALA A 317 12.20 -10.51 3.75
CA ALA A 317 11.21 -9.61 4.35
C ALA A 317 11.39 -8.16 3.89
N TYR A 318 12.63 -7.69 3.86
CA TYR A 318 12.96 -6.35 3.38
C TYR A 318 12.75 -6.19 1.87
N GLY A 319 13.34 -7.07 1.06
CA GLY A 319 13.28 -6.99 -0.40
C GLY A 319 11.88 -7.20 -0.96
N MET A 320 11.06 -8.06 -0.35
CA MET A 320 9.67 -8.27 -0.78
C MET A 320 8.81 -7.09 -0.35
N SER A 321 9.08 -6.47 0.80
CA SER A 321 8.42 -5.23 1.22
C SER A 321 8.79 -4.04 0.33
N LEU A 322 10.04 -3.97 -0.16
CA LEU A 322 10.44 -3.01 -1.20
C LEU A 322 9.62 -3.20 -2.48
N GLY A 323 9.49 -4.45 -2.95
CA GLY A 323 8.68 -4.77 -4.12
C GLY A 323 7.22 -4.41 -3.92
N PHE A 324 6.63 -4.75 -2.77
CA PHE A 324 5.25 -4.40 -2.44
C PHE A 324 5.02 -2.89 -2.39
N ALA A 325 5.96 -2.13 -1.81
CA ALA A 325 5.93 -0.67 -1.72
C ALA A 325 5.89 0.04 -3.08
N LEU A 326 6.40 -0.57 -4.15
CA LEU A 326 6.26 -0.02 -5.51
C LEU A 326 4.80 0.15 -5.93
N GLY A 327 3.87 -0.59 -5.30
CA GLY A 327 2.43 -0.42 -5.49
C GLY A 327 1.87 0.94 -5.06
N ALA A 328 2.62 1.74 -4.32
CA ALA A 328 2.26 3.12 -3.98
C ALA A 328 3.04 4.17 -4.81
N LEU A 329 4.10 3.77 -5.52
CA LEU A 329 5.05 4.70 -6.15
C LEU A 329 5.02 4.66 -7.68
N VAL A 330 4.68 3.51 -8.25
CA VAL A 330 4.67 3.28 -9.71
C VAL A 330 3.32 3.59 -10.37
N PRO A 331 2.15 3.32 -9.75
CA PRO A 331 0.88 3.62 -10.40
C PRO A 331 0.71 5.10 -10.73
N ASN A 332 0.05 5.38 -11.86
CA ASN A 332 -0.36 6.73 -12.25
C ASN A 332 -1.48 7.27 -11.35
N GLU A 333 -2.23 6.38 -10.73
CA GLU A 333 -3.35 6.61 -9.84
C GLU A 333 -3.02 6.08 -8.45
N VAL A 334 -2.97 6.99 -7.48
CA VAL A 334 -2.78 6.66 -6.08
C VAL A 334 -3.80 7.48 -5.30
N TRP A 335 -4.71 6.78 -4.61
CA TRP A 335 -5.63 7.35 -3.63
C TRP A 335 -5.04 7.19 -2.22
N PRO A 336 -5.59 7.86 -1.18
CA PRO A 336 -4.99 7.84 0.16
C PRO A 336 -4.77 6.43 0.73
N TYR A 337 -5.71 5.50 0.51
CA TYR A 337 -5.59 4.09 0.93
C TYR A 337 -4.57 3.29 0.11
N GLN A 338 -4.21 3.74 -1.10
CA GLN A 338 -3.25 3.06 -1.98
C GLN A 338 -1.80 3.34 -1.60
N TRP A 339 -1.56 4.17 -0.57
CA TRP A 339 -0.27 4.29 0.11
C TRP A 339 0.01 3.17 1.12
N LEU A 340 -0.99 2.35 1.45
CA LEU A 340 -0.86 1.20 2.35
C LEU A 340 0.33 0.25 2.02
N PRO A 341 0.71 0.01 0.75
CA PRO A 341 1.86 -0.82 0.42
C PRO A 341 3.22 -0.35 0.96
N LEU A 342 3.36 0.92 1.35
CA LEU A 342 4.58 1.40 2.02
C LEU A 342 4.71 0.91 3.46
N LEU A 343 3.61 0.53 4.11
CA LEU A 343 3.57 0.27 5.54
C LEU A 343 4.57 -0.83 5.98
N PRO A 344 4.66 -2.00 5.32
CA PRO A 344 5.62 -3.03 5.72
C PRO A 344 7.07 -2.52 5.68
N LEU A 345 7.43 -1.77 4.64
CA LEU A 345 8.77 -1.22 4.47
C LEU A 345 9.09 -0.22 5.59
N ALA A 346 8.17 0.71 5.86
CA ALA A 346 8.32 1.69 6.93
C ALA A 346 8.52 1.01 8.29
N LEU A 347 7.65 0.05 8.64
CA LEU A 347 7.70 -0.66 9.92
C LEU A 347 8.98 -1.47 10.09
N ILE A 348 9.42 -2.16 9.04
CA ILE A 348 10.66 -2.94 9.05
C ILE A 348 11.89 -2.02 9.28
N VAL A 349 11.93 -0.86 8.62
CA VAL A 349 13.01 0.13 8.79
C VAL A 349 12.99 0.74 10.20
N ILE A 350 11.82 1.06 10.74
CA ILE A 350 11.68 1.57 12.11
C ILE A 350 12.23 0.55 13.12
N VAL A 351 11.77 -0.70 13.05
CA VAL A 351 12.17 -1.74 14.00
C VAL A 351 13.68 -1.99 13.94
N ARG A 352 14.26 -2.17 12.74
CA ARG A 352 15.71 -2.36 12.61
C ARG A 352 16.50 -1.11 12.96
N GLY A 353 15.96 0.09 12.69
CA GLY A 353 16.54 1.36 13.10
C GLY A 353 16.66 1.48 14.61
N ILE A 354 15.63 1.07 15.36
CA ILE A 354 15.64 1.05 16.84
C ILE A 354 16.65 0.03 17.36
N GLU A 355 16.63 -1.19 16.84
CA GLU A 355 17.56 -2.25 17.24
C GLU A 355 19.02 -1.84 17.02
N ARG A 356 19.30 -1.13 15.92
CA ARG A 356 20.64 -0.67 15.53
C ARG A 356 20.96 0.75 15.98
N ARG A 357 20.08 1.40 16.77
CA ARG A 357 20.23 2.77 17.29
C ARG A 357 20.53 3.82 16.20
N ARG A 358 19.84 3.71 15.06
CA ARG A 358 20.00 4.60 13.90
C ARG A 358 19.13 5.86 14.07
N TRP A 359 19.51 6.72 15.00
CA TRP A 359 18.68 7.86 15.39
C TRP A 359 18.33 8.81 14.24
N ILE A 360 19.27 9.10 13.33
CA ILE A 360 19.02 9.95 12.16
C ILE A 360 17.93 9.34 11.28
N THR A 361 18.02 8.04 10.99
CA THR A 361 17.00 7.30 10.24
C THR A 361 15.64 7.41 10.91
N LEU A 362 15.57 7.23 12.24
CA LEU A 362 14.32 7.29 12.98
C LEU A 362 13.70 8.70 12.98
N VAL A 363 14.52 9.73 13.11
CA VAL A 363 14.07 11.14 13.02
C VAL A 363 13.52 11.43 11.63
N LEU A 364 14.26 11.07 10.56
CA LEU A 364 13.80 11.25 9.19
C LEU A 364 12.50 10.48 8.91
N MET A 365 12.40 9.24 9.40
CA MET A 365 11.19 8.45 9.28
C MET A 365 10.00 9.12 9.99
N CYS A 366 10.22 9.69 11.19
CA CYS A 366 9.17 10.46 11.87
C CYS A 366 8.74 11.68 11.04
N VAL A 367 9.69 12.43 10.47
CA VAL A 367 9.38 13.58 9.60
C VAL A 367 8.57 13.15 8.38
N PHE A 368 8.94 12.06 7.70
CA PHE A 368 8.18 11.58 6.55
C PHE A 368 6.80 11.05 6.95
N LEU A 369 6.66 10.35 8.08
CA LEU A 369 5.35 9.95 8.59
C LEU A 369 4.47 11.17 8.94
N LEU A 370 5.05 12.26 9.45
CA LEU A 370 4.31 13.51 9.67
C LEU A 370 3.79 14.14 8.37
N GLY A 371 4.37 13.84 7.22
CA GLY A 371 3.82 14.27 5.92
C GLY A 371 2.41 13.73 5.62
N PHE A 372 2.01 12.63 6.28
CA PHE A 372 0.66 12.07 6.17
C PHE A 372 -0.37 12.69 7.13
N VAL A 373 0.01 13.67 7.96
CA VAL A 373 -0.78 14.16 9.11
C VAL A 373 -2.22 14.60 8.77
N ARG A 374 -2.44 15.08 7.55
CA ARG A 374 -3.70 15.62 7.03
C ARG A 374 -4.01 14.97 5.70
N GLN A 375 -5.27 14.67 5.41
CA GLN A 375 -5.66 14.09 4.12
C GLN A 375 -5.27 15.03 2.97
N PRO A 376 -4.98 14.53 1.74
CA PRO A 376 -4.53 15.37 0.64
C PRO A 376 -5.49 16.53 0.33
N CYS A 377 -6.80 16.29 0.44
CA CYS A 377 -7.85 17.29 0.28
C CYS A 377 -8.00 18.30 1.43
N GLU A 378 -7.16 18.23 2.46
CA GLU A 378 -7.05 19.25 3.51
C GLU A 378 -5.76 20.08 3.37
N LEU A 379 -4.97 19.83 2.32
CA LEU A 379 -3.68 20.46 2.09
C LEU A 379 -3.74 21.41 0.89
N PHE A 380 -3.05 22.55 1.00
CA PHE A 380 -2.81 23.43 -0.16
C PHE A 380 -1.94 22.77 -1.24
N PHE A 381 -1.17 21.75 -0.87
CA PHE A 381 -0.38 20.94 -1.78
C PHE A 381 -0.68 19.46 -1.54
N PRO A 382 -1.64 18.86 -2.27
CA PRO A 382 -2.08 17.49 -2.01
C PRO A 382 -0.96 16.44 -2.16
N ASN A 383 0.00 16.67 -3.07
CA ASN A 383 1.14 15.79 -3.31
C ASN A 383 2.21 15.80 -2.19
N LEU A 384 1.95 16.43 -1.04
CA LEU A 384 2.81 16.28 0.15
C LEU A 384 2.92 14.80 0.59
N TRP A 385 1.83 14.04 0.48
CA TRP A 385 1.82 12.59 0.73
C TRP A 385 2.74 11.86 -0.24
N THR A 386 2.76 12.27 -1.52
CA THR A 386 3.69 11.73 -2.52
C THR A 386 5.14 11.97 -2.12
N ILE A 387 5.50 13.19 -1.71
CA ILE A 387 6.85 13.53 -1.26
C ILE A 387 7.24 12.71 -0.02
N ALA A 388 6.33 12.60 0.95
CA ALA A 388 6.53 11.81 2.16
C ALA A 388 6.75 10.32 1.84
N GLY A 389 5.92 9.74 0.96
CA GLY A 389 6.05 8.35 0.53
C GLY A 389 7.36 8.06 -0.21
N ILE A 390 7.79 8.97 -1.09
CA ILE A 390 9.12 8.92 -1.74
C ILE A 390 10.22 8.99 -0.67
N GLY A 391 10.09 9.88 0.31
CA GLY A 391 11.04 10.02 1.42
C GLY A 391 11.22 8.72 2.22
N ILE A 392 10.12 8.08 2.61
CA ILE A 392 10.12 6.77 3.28
C ILE A 392 10.87 5.73 2.44
N PHE A 393 10.53 5.65 1.15
CA PHE A 393 11.10 4.65 0.26
C PHE A 393 12.60 4.87 0.03
N VAL A 394 13.02 6.10 -0.31
CA VAL A 394 14.44 6.45 -0.52
C VAL A 394 15.26 6.24 0.74
N LEU A 395 14.73 6.59 1.92
CA LEU A 395 15.38 6.32 3.20
C LEU A 395 15.57 4.82 3.42
N ALA A 396 14.57 4.01 3.07
CA ALA A 396 14.69 2.56 3.13
C ALA A 396 15.79 2.04 2.19
N LEU A 397 15.83 2.53 0.93
CA LEU A 397 16.90 2.19 -0.01
C LEU A 397 18.29 2.52 0.56
N TRP A 398 18.44 3.70 1.19
CA TRP A 398 19.69 4.13 1.81
C TRP A 398 20.12 3.20 2.95
N GLU A 399 19.17 2.77 3.78
CA GLU A 399 19.41 1.93 4.96
C GLU A 399 19.44 0.41 4.65
N ASN A 400 19.63 0.02 3.38
CA ASN A 400 19.70 -1.38 2.96
C ASN A 400 20.67 -2.25 3.79
N ARG A 401 21.73 -1.65 4.35
CA ARG A 401 22.74 -2.36 5.14
C ARG A 401 22.23 -2.86 6.48
N LEU A 402 21.14 -2.29 7.01
CA LEU A 402 20.52 -2.75 8.27
C LEU A 402 20.02 -4.20 8.18
N PHE A 403 19.79 -4.69 6.96
CA PHE A 403 19.15 -5.96 6.68
C PHE A 403 20.12 -7.06 6.25
N ARG A 404 21.41 -6.74 6.11
CA ARG A 404 22.45 -7.71 5.74
C ARG A 404 22.79 -8.61 6.92
N ALA A 405 22.61 -9.92 6.74
CA ALA A 405 23.07 -10.92 7.70
C ALA A 405 24.61 -10.87 7.79
N GLY A 406 25.19 -10.58 8.98
CA GLY A 406 26.63 -10.76 9.20
C GLY A 406 27.42 -9.76 10.04
N VAL A 407 26.83 -8.82 10.80
CA VAL A 407 27.62 -7.98 11.74
C VAL A 407 27.70 -8.59 13.15
N GLU A 408 26.88 -9.58 13.49
CA GLU A 408 26.78 -10.13 14.85
C GLU A 408 27.62 -11.39 15.13
N GLN A 409 28.35 -11.96 14.17
CA GLN A 409 29.19 -13.14 14.41
C GLN A 409 30.70 -12.89 14.50
N ARG A 410 31.18 -11.65 14.27
CA ARG A 410 32.62 -11.34 14.40
C ARG A 410 33.05 -10.76 15.77
N GLY A 411 32.12 -10.47 16.67
CA GLY A 411 32.42 -9.90 18.00
C GLY A 411 32.38 -10.88 19.18
N SER A 412 31.96 -12.14 18.98
CA SER A 412 31.69 -13.09 20.09
C SER A 412 32.57 -14.35 20.09
N LYS A 413 33.62 -14.41 19.26
CA LYS A 413 34.51 -15.58 19.16
C LYS A 413 36.01 -15.28 19.35
N HIS A 414 36.35 -14.17 20.00
CA HIS A 414 37.73 -13.90 20.44
C HIS A 414 37.69 -13.45 21.91
N GLY A 415 37.90 -14.39 22.82
CA GLY A 415 38.00 -14.08 24.25
C GLY A 415 37.60 -15.23 25.18
N ALA A 416 38.24 -16.39 25.03
CA ALA A 416 38.39 -17.40 26.10
C ALA A 416 39.32 -18.53 25.63
N GLN A 417 40.61 -18.21 25.47
CA GLN A 417 41.70 -19.16 25.62
C GLN A 417 42.87 -18.40 26.25
N CYS A 418 42.98 -18.52 27.57
CA CYS A 418 44.17 -18.58 28.41
C CYS A 418 43.69 -18.96 29.81
#